data_AF-A0AAV9V214-F1
#
_entry.id   AF-A0AAV9V214-F1
#
_cell.length_a   1.000
_cell.length_b   1.000
_cell.length_c   1.000
_cell.angle_alpha   90.00
_cell.angle_beta   90.00
_cell.angle_gamma   90.00
#
_symmetry.space_group_name_H-M   'P 1'
#
loop_
_entity.id
_entity.type
_entity.pdbx_description
1 polymer ?
#
loop_
_entity_poly.entity_id
_entity_poly.type
_entity_poly.pdbx_seq_one_letter_code
_entity_poly.pdbx_strand_id
1 'polypeptide(L)'
;MATTASENAGSSSGPPMPSIFNSDAQEGGGPDQTDEELALAEEFRISKGLPKAYKIRSGQDLETCPPYNYYNLYNGHTVEELWDSKGDTLVYLSAKGDKDPTPSFCVQSSTLLGISGYWLAALSRDSWQAGFKIDRDKYPAASLALFFAPGEPTRPGRNKEPNALDLLRHYVTIRNVFACIFGVSCVDLHEDDSAYPLFSDFVDRIFMYCHGAGADSKFSETLSAFLEQSGLCDVRNDPVKAVALLRLADAFELKTFYHEAFSHCVGMWPQVRKCEENLSKPLARLVDDRYKCLMAKVDDVVIAIKAFQFKAFWKIKPPFFRDQPRDILQGCNEMGSFLSKYYSQTMSRRWPPKTIASRTVLGKVYADAIALYLLLADTRTARYSTTLGPATDSGLTRYEHLLYGFDRTVSKRGNYLTYGLPIFPDFSRQNNPVPALLLVPQPQPPPSGLGIPNDYADRVLNEDQLNQILSKLYNDDGMRGMDGGDDGNSSEAIRTAFMGFEKDLMKRKAKTPRGIADFRKGIWMMVYFLISMMEEVCVDEAVLFRDGVEYFLSADTKGICLWENTDDLTPARR
;
A
#
# COMPACT_ATOMS: atom_id res chain seq x y z
N MET A 1 -3.92 -34.65 48.67
CA MET A 1 -3.28 -35.89 49.19
C MET A 1 -4.32 -36.99 49.20
N ALA A 2 -3.88 -38.25 49.12
CA ALA A 2 -4.62 -39.48 49.43
C ALA A 2 -5.96 -39.75 48.70
N THR A 3 -5.90 -40.71 47.78
CA THR A 3 -7.00 -41.51 47.22
C THR A 3 -7.60 -42.51 48.20
N THR A 4 -8.87 -42.91 47.99
CA THR A 4 -9.36 -44.31 48.06
C THR A 4 -10.68 -44.45 47.27
N ALA A 5 -11.09 -45.67 46.93
CA ALA A 5 -12.26 -45.96 46.09
C ALA A 5 -13.00 -47.26 46.49
N SER A 6 -14.30 -47.36 46.14
CA SER A 6 -15.20 -48.53 46.10
C SER A 6 -16.51 -48.04 45.45
N GLU A 7 -17.05 -48.58 44.33
CA GLU A 7 -17.78 -49.86 44.18
C GLU A 7 -19.00 -50.00 45.13
N ASN A 8 -20.17 -50.50 44.73
CA ASN A 8 -20.71 -51.02 43.44
C ASN A 8 -22.29 -50.97 43.49
N ALA A 9 -23.16 -51.27 42.51
CA ALA A 9 -23.13 -51.75 41.11
C ALA A 9 -24.47 -51.38 40.38
N GLY A 10 -24.61 -51.65 39.07
CA GLY A 10 -25.92 -51.63 38.36
C GLY A 10 -25.82 -51.86 36.83
N SER A 11 -26.42 -52.93 36.29
CA SER A 11 -26.17 -53.40 34.90
C SER A 11 -27.38 -53.98 34.16
N SER A 12 -27.44 -53.75 32.84
CA SER A 12 -28.18 -54.52 31.82
C SER A 12 -27.82 -53.98 30.41
N SER A 13 -27.75 -54.74 29.31
CA SER A 13 -27.59 -56.20 29.09
C SER A 13 -27.23 -56.43 27.60
N GLY A 14 -26.35 -57.38 27.27
CA GLY A 14 -26.02 -57.78 25.88
C GLY A 14 -26.98 -58.85 25.32
N PRO A 15 -26.55 -59.82 24.47
CA PRO A 15 -25.19 -60.06 23.94
C PRO A 15 -25.14 -60.30 22.39
N PRO A 16 -24.61 -61.38 21.78
CA PRO A 16 -23.31 -61.31 21.09
C PRO A 16 -23.24 -61.83 19.62
N MET A 17 -22.05 -61.70 19.01
CA MET A 17 -21.63 -62.35 17.76
C MET A 17 -21.41 -63.88 17.89
N PRO A 18 -21.45 -64.60 16.76
CA PRO A 18 -20.51 -65.70 16.49
C PRO A 18 -19.69 -65.48 15.20
N SER A 19 -18.64 -66.28 15.01
CA SER A 19 -17.75 -66.33 13.84
C SER A 19 -17.66 -67.77 13.29
N ILE A 20 -16.99 -67.98 12.13
CA ILE A 20 -16.20 -69.18 11.67
C ILE A 20 -16.37 -69.56 10.17
N PHE A 21 -15.26 -69.44 9.42
CA PHE A 21 -14.75 -70.21 8.26
C PHE A 21 -15.22 -69.97 6.79
N ASN A 22 -14.30 -70.38 5.89
CA ASN A 22 -14.17 -70.07 4.44
C ASN A 22 -15.01 -70.97 3.51
N SER A 23 -15.26 -70.51 2.27
CA SER A 23 -14.94 -71.26 1.02
C SER A 23 -14.87 -70.36 -0.24
N ASP A 24 -13.83 -70.58 -1.05
CA ASP A 24 -13.70 -70.56 -2.53
C ASP A 24 -14.43 -69.57 -3.48
N ALA A 25 -13.61 -68.97 -4.37
CA ALA A 25 -13.90 -68.46 -5.73
C ALA A 25 -14.86 -67.25 -5.90
N GLN A 26 -14.83 -66.47 -7.00
CA GLN A 26 -14.04 -66.53 -8.25
C GLN A 26 -13.64 -65.11 -8.74
N GLU A 27 -12.92 -65.03 -9.87
CA GLU A 27 -12.32 -63.82 -10.45
C GLU A 27 -13.32 -62.76 -10.96
N GLY A 28 -12.89 -61.49 -10.96
CA GLY A 28 -13.54 -60.38 -11.64
C GLY A 28 -12.62 -59.16 -11.65
N GLY A 29 -11.95 -58.88 -12.78
CA GLY A 29 -10.84 -57.93 -12.86
C GLY A 29 -11.14 -56.63 -13.60
N GLY A 30 -10.30 -55.62 -13.34
CA GLY A 30 -10.16 -54.38 -14.12
C GLY A 30 -10.64 -53.10 -13.43
N PRO A 31 -10.16 -51.93 -13.86
CA PRO A 31 -9.15 -51.70 -14.91
C PRO A 31 -7.71 -51.61 -14.36
N ASP A 32 -6.73 -51.72 -15.26
CA ASP A 32 -5.36 -51.27 -15.01
C ASP A 32 -5.31 -49.77 -14.65
N GLN A 33 -4.37 -49.39 -13.80
CA GLN A 33 -3.84 -48.02 -13.86
C GLN A 33 -3.05 -47.92 -15.16
N THR A 34 -3.45 -47.02 -16.06
CA THR A 34 -2.80 -46.91 -17.37
C THR A 34 -1.30 -46.61 -17.22
N ASP A 35 -0.47 -47.16 -18.10
CA ASP A 35 0.97 -46.88 -18.12
C ASP A 35 1.27 -45.37 -18.22
N GLU A 36 0.36 -44.56 -18.77
CA GLU A 36 0.46 -43.09 -18.76
C GLU A 36 0.36 -42.47 -17.36
N GLU A 37 -0.51 -42.97 -16.47
CA GLU A 37 -0.58 -42.50 -15.07
C GLU A 37 0.67 -42.89 -14.27
N LEU A 38 1.21 -44.09 -14.52
CA LEU A 38 2.44 -44.57 -13.90
C LEU A 38 3.68 -43.86 -14.45
N ALA A 39 3.71 -43.57 -15.75
CA ALA A 39 4.77 -42.79 -16.39
C ALA A 39 4.79 -41.33 -15.88
N LEU A 40 3.63 -40.68 -15.79
CA LEU A 40 3.50 -39.38 -15.13
C LEU A 40 4.00 -39.44 -13.68
N ALA A 41 3.63 -40.49 -12.92
CA ALA A 41 4.08 -40.66 -11.54
C ALA A 41 5.61 -40.91 -11.40
N GLU A 42 6.27 -41.50 -12.39
CA GLU A 42 7.75 -41.59 -12.42
C GLU A 42 8.42 -40.30 -12.93
N GLU A 43 7.81 -39.57 -13.86
CA GLU A 43 8.29 -38.25 -14.34
C GLU A 43 8.25 -37.21 -13.22
N PHE A 44 7.31 -37.32 -12.26
CA PHE A 44 7.26 -36.52 -11.04
C PHE A 44 8.19 -37.03 -9.89
N ARG A 45 9.32 -37.68 -10.19
CA ARG A 45 10.39 -37.99 -9.21
C ARG A 45 11.19 -36.77 -8.75
N ILE A 46 10.48 -35.77 -8.23
CA ILE A 46 11.02 -34.76 -7.32
C ILE A 46 11.47 -35.47 -6.04
N SER A 47 12.60 -35.06 -5.46
CA SER A 47 13.06 -35.60 -4.17
C SER A 47 12.07 -35.26 -3.05
N LYS A 48 11.57 -36.30 -2.36
CA LYS A 48 10.52 -36.18 -1.33
C LYS A 48 10.93 -35.16 -0.25
N GLY A 49 10.20 -34.04 -0.17
CA GLY A 49 10.42 -32.99 0.82
C GLY A 49 10.86 -31.63 0.26
N LEU A 50 11.04 -31.49 -1.07
CA LEU A 50 11.18 -30.17 -1.69
C LEU A 50 9.82 -29.45 -1.83
N PRO A 51 9.79 -28.10 -1.79
CA PRO A 51 8.57 -27.30 -1.90
C PRO A 51 7.94 -27.36 -3.30
N LYS A 52 6.65 -27.07 -3.40
CA LYS A 52 5.99 -26.89 -4.71
C LYS A 52 6.48 -25.59 -5.37
N ALA A 53 6.47 -25.54 -6.70
CA ALA A 53 6.76 -24.33 -7.45
C ALA A 53 5.56 -23.90 -8.31
N TYR A 54 5.45 -22.61 -8.57
CA TYR A 54 4.35 -22.03 -9.35
C TYR A 54 4.84 -20.90 -10.28
N LYS A 55 4.20 -20.74 -11.45
CA LYS A 55 4.42 -19.61 -12.36
C LYS A 55 3.63 -18.40 -11.86
N ILE A 56 4.24 -17.57 -11.02
CA ILE A 56 3.56 -16.46 -10.35
C ILE A 56 3.07 -15.38 -11.31
N ARG A 57 1.95 -14.75 -10.94
CA ARG A 57 1.28 -13.69 -11.70
C ARG A 57 0.74 -12.64 -10.73
N SER A 58 0.85 -11.38 -11.13
CA SER A 58 0.37 -10.23 -10.36
C SER A 58 -1.09 -10.38 -9.94
N GLY A 59 -1.38 -10.13 -8.66
CA GLY A 59 -2.74 -10.18 -8.13
C GLY A 59 -3.40 -11.57 -8.06
N GLN A 60 -2.62 -12.66 -8.17
CA GLN A 60 -3.10 -14.02 -7.96
C GLN A 60 -2.45 -14.65 -6.72
N ASP A 61 -3.25 -15.33 -5.89
CA ASP A 61 -2.72 -16.12 -4.77
C ASP A 61 -1.85 -17.28 -5.29
N LEU A 62 -0.81 -17.64 -4.55
CA LEU A 62 0.19 -18.61 -5.00
C LEU A 62 -0.41 -20.00 -5.31
N GLU A 63 -1.44 -20.42 -4.56
CA GLU A 63 -2.20 -21.66 -4.82
C GLU A 63 -3.06 -21.61 -6.10
N THR A 64 -3.41 -20.41 -6.58
CA THR A 64 -4.20 -20.21 -7.81
C THR A 64 -3.34 -20.01 -9.06
N CYS A 65 -2.04 -19.81 -8.87
CA CYS A 65 -1.07 -19.71 -9.96
C CYS A 65 -0.87 -21.10 -10.63
N PRO A 66 -0.54 -21.16 -11.94
CA PRO A 66 -0.24 -22.44 -12.58
C PRO A 66 0.97 -23.13 -11.94
N PRO A 67 0.90 -24.43 -11.59
CA PRO A 67 2.04 -25.16 -11.03
C PRO A 67 3.19 -25.26 -12.03
N TYR A 68 4.42 -25.30 -11.51
CA TYR A 68 5.65 -25.38 -12.29
C TYR A 68 6.39 -26.70 -12.01
N ASN A 69 6.51 -27.56 -13.03
CA ASN A 69 7.36 -28.75 -12.93
C ASN A 69 8.82 -28.37 -13.10
N TYR A 70 9.57 -28.32 -11.99
CA TYR A 70 11.01 -28.04 -11.99
C TYR A 70 11.90 -29.28 -12.18
N TYR A 71 11.35 -30.46 -12.50
CA TYR A 71 12.12 -31.68 -12.68
C TYR A 71 13.29 -31.51 -13.66
N ASN A 72 13.06 -30.96 -14.85
CA ASN A 72 14.13 -30.71 -15.82
C ASN A 72 15.15 -29.70 -15.29
N LEU A 73 14.68 -28.59 -14.72
CA LEU A 73 15.52 -27.54 -14.15
C LEU A 73 16.45 -28.08 -13.04
N TYR A 74 15.94 -28.94 -12.16
CA TYR A 74 16.68 -29.50 -11.03
C TYR A 74 17.72 -30.56 -11.44
N ASN A 75 17.45 -31.31 -12.50
CA ASN A 75 18.39 -32.28 -13.08
C ASN A 75 19.31 -31.66 -14.15
N GLY A 76 19.23 -30.34 -14.38
CA GLY A 76 20.03 -29.63 -15.39
C GLY A 76 19.57 -29.82 -16.84
N HIS A 77 18.51 -30.61 -17.07
CA HIS A 77 17.94 -30.87 -18.39
C HIS A 77 17.34 -29.60 -19.03
N THR A 78 17.04 -29.70 -20.33
CA THR A 78 16.43 -28.63 -21.13
C THR A 78 15.08 -28.15 -20.57
N VAL A 79 14.94 -26.83 -20.48
CA VAL A 79 13.74 -26.11 -20.04
C VAL A 79 13.21 -25.31 -21.25
N GLU A 80 12.15 -25.82 -21.89
CA GLU A 80 11.66 -25.36 -23.20
C GLU A 80 11.33 -23.87 -23.26
N GLU A 81 10.77 -23.32 -22.19
CA GLU A 81 10.40 -21.90 -22.05
C GLU A 81 11.60 -20.93 -22.05
N LEU A 82 12.83 -21.45 -21.96
CA LEU A 82 14.08 -20.70 -22.11
C LEU A 82 14.98 -21.33 -23.20
N TRP A 83 14.38 -21.98 -24.19
CA TRP A 83 15.09 -22.64 -25.29
C TRP A 83 14.74 -22.04 -26.67
N ASP A 84 15.47 -21.01 -27.08
CA ASP A 84 15.44 -20.55 -28.46
C ASP A 84 16.19 -21.51 -29.38
N SER A 85 15.46 -22.13 -30.30
CA SER A 85 15.99 -22.93 -31.42
C SER A 85 17.04 -22.22 -32.30
N LYS A 86 17.11 -20.88 -32.25
CA LYS A 86 18.05 -20.02 -32.97
C LYS A 86 19.12 -19.41 -32.07
N GLY A 87 19.13 -19.75 -30.78
CA GLY A 87 20.13 -19.29 -29.82
C GLY A 87 21.54 -19.76 -30.19
N ASP A 88 22.52 -18.89 -29.95
CA ASP A 88 23.95 -19.17 -30.17
C ASP A 88 24.70 -19.49 -28.86
N THR A 89 24.02 -19.33 -27.72
CA THR A 89 24.57 -19.42 -26.37
C THR A 89 23.85 -20.49 -25.58
N LEU A 90 24.57 -21.56 -25.23
CA LEU A 90 24.09 -22.62 -24.34
C LEU A 90 24.34 -22.26 -22.88
N VAL A 91 23.36 -22.51 -22.01
CA VAL A 91 23.47 -22.26 -20.58
C VAL A 91 23.37 -23.56 -19.81
N TYR A 92 24.39 -23.85 -19.02
CA TYR A 92 24.52 -25.02 -18.15
C TYR A 92 24.35 -24.57 -16.70
N LEU A 93 23.55 -25.27 -15.92
CA LEU A 93 23.42 -25.05 -14.47
C LEU A 93 24.43 -25.88 -13.64
N SER A 94 25.16 -26.76 -14.30
CA SER A 94 26.21 -27.61 -13.70
C SER A 94 27.57 -26.90 -13.67
N ALA A 95 28.55 -27.53 -13.02
CA ALA A 95 29.95 -27.15 -13.19
C ALA A 95 30.49 -27.65 -14.54
N LYS A 96 31.44 -26.89 -15.08
CA LYS A 96 32.15 -27.19 -16.33
C LYS A 96 33.01 -28.46 -16.29
N GLY A 97 33.34 -28.93 -15.08
CA GLY A 97 34.09 -30.16 -14.84
C GLY A 97 33.23 -31.39 -14.55
N ASP A 98 31.90 -31.25 -14.56
CA ASP A 98 30.99 -32.38 -14.34
C ASP A 98 31.02 -33.35 -15.53
N LYS A 99 30.54 -34.58 -15.29
CA LYS A 99 30.50 -35.62 -16.33
C LYS A 99 29.30 -35.36 -17.24
N ASP A 100 29.58 -35.21 -18.54
CA ASP A 100 28.62 -35.04 -19.62
C ASP A 100 27.56 -33.94 -19.33
N PRO A 101 27.99 -32.68 -19.09
CA PRO A 101 27.09 -31.60 -18.69
C PRO A 101 26.06 -31.32 -19.79
N THR A 102 24.80 -31.19 -19.40
CA THR A 102 23.70 -30.88 -20.33
C THR A 102 23.25 -29.42 -20.21
N PRO A 103 22.94 -28.75 -21.34
CA PRO A 103 22.48 -27.37 -21.30
C PRO A 103 20.99 -27.30 -20.97
N SER A 104 20.66 -26.47 -19.98
CA SER A 104 19.30 -26.25 -19.51
C SER A 104 18.58 -25.20 -20.34
N PHE A 105 19.28 -24.17 -20.82
CA PHE A 105 18.72 -23.08 -21.66
C PHE A 105 19.53 -22.91 -22.96
N CYS A 106 18.91 -22.33 -23.98
CA CYS A 106 19.56 -21.89 -25.21
C CYS A 106 19.03 -20.49 -25.57
N VAL A 107 19.93 -19.50 -25.69
CA VAL A 107 19.55 -18.08 -25.78
C VAL A 107 20.43 -17.32 -26.77
N GLN A 108 20.04 -16.09 -27.11
CA GLN A 108 20.79 -15.21 -28.01
C GLN A 108 21.79 -14.33 -27.24
N SER A 109 23.07 -14.40 -27.63
CA SER A 109 24.14 -13.58 -27.08
C SER A 109 23.90 -12.09 -27.24
N SER A 110 23.30 -11.67 -28.35
CA SER A 110 22.99 -10.28 -28.66
C SER A 110 22.10 -9.61 -27.62
N THR A 111 21.17 -10.36 -27.01
CA THR A 111 20.33 -9.85 -25.92
C THR A 111 21.17 -9.66 -24.67
N LEU A 112 21.94 -10.68 -24.26
CA LEU A 112 22.82 -10.63 -23.08
C LEU A 112 23.84 -9.49 -23.17
N LEU A 113 24.53 -9.36 -24.32
CA LEU A 113 25.50 -8.30 -24.61
C LEU A 113 24.89 -6.89 -24.58
N GLY A 114 23.57 -6.76 -24.79
CA GLY A 114 22.83 -5.51 -24.63
C GLY A 114 22.50 -5.17 -23.18
N ILE A 115 22.48 -6.14 -22.26
CA ILE A 115 22.05 -5.89 -20.87
C ILE A 115 23.16 -5.19 -20.05
N SER A 116 24.41 -5.65 -20.15
CA SER A 116 25.53 -5.07 -19.38
C SER A 116 26.91 -5.53 -19.88
N GLY A 117 27.96 -4.79 -19.49
CA GLY A 117 29.35 -5.19 -19.72
C GLY A 117 29.80 -6.48 -19.04
N TYR A 118 29.04 -7.02 -18.07
CA TYR A 118 29.33 -8.34 -17.49
C TYR A 118 29.27 -9.44 -18.56
N TRP A 119 28.23 -9.39 -19.40
CA TRP A 119 28.00 -10.40 -20.43
C TRP A 119 29.08 -10.37 -21.51
N LEU A 120 29.64 -9.20 -21.83
CA LEU A 120 30.78 -9.07 -22.73
C LEU A 120 32.02 -9.81 -22.19
N ALA A 121 32.25 -9.75 -20.88
CA ALA A 121 33.35 -10.49 -20.24
C ALA A 121 33.05 -12.00 -20.14
N ALA A 122 31.83 -12.39 -19.77
CA ALA A 122 31.42 -13.80 -19.64
C ALA A 122 31.33 -14.56 -20.98
N LEU A 123 30.99 -13.86 -22.07
CA LEU A 123 30.91 -14.41 -23.43
C LEU A 123 32.24 -14.28 -24.20
N SER A 124 33.29 -13.70 -23.60
CA SER A 124 34.64 -13.77 -24.17
C SER A 124 35.21 -15.20 -24.10
N ARG A 125 36.04 -15.58 -25.07
CA ARG A 125 36.55 -16.96 -25.18
C ARG A 125 37.48 -17.37 -24.03
N ASP A 126 38.20 -16.40 -23.48
CA ASP A 126 39.25 -16.63 -22.46
C ASP A 126 38.68 -16.77 -21.04
N SER A 127 37.37 -16.56 -20.85
CA SER A 127 36.69 -16.71 -19.55
C SER A 127 35.95 -18.06 -19.46
N TRP A 128 34.63 -18.10 -19.67
CA TRP A 128 33.79 -19.26 -19.35
C TRP A 128 33.93 -20.39 -20.37
N GLN A 129 34.31 -20.07 -21.61
CA GLN A 129 34.48 -21.04 -22.70
C GLN A 129 35.83 -21.77 -22.70
N ALA A 130 36.90 -21.19 -22.13
CA ALA A 130 38.27 -21.67 -22.28
C ALA A 130 38.45 -23.17 -21.94
N GLY A 131 38.74 -24.01 -22.93
CA GLY A 131 38.90 -25.46 -22.76
C GLY A 131 37.61 -26.30 -22.73
N PHE A 132 36.43 -25.72 -22.95
CA PHE A 132 35.21 -26.46 -23.26
C PHE A 132 35.00 -26.57 -24.78
N LYS A 133 34.41 -27.66 -25.27
CA LYS A 133 34.02 -27.83 -26.67
C LYS A 133 32.53 -28.14 -26.75
N ILE A 134 31.78 -27.24 -27.38
CA ILE A 134 30.36 -27.46 -27.70
C ILE A 134 30.23 -28.57 -28.76
N ASP A 135 29.30 -29.49 -28.53
CA ASP A 135 28.83 -30.43 -29.55
C ASP A 135 27.97 -29.68 -30.57
N ARG A 136 28.51 -29.53 -31.79
CA ARG A 136 27.83 -28.87 -32.91
C ARG A 136 27.01 -29.80 -33.78
N ASP A 137 27.17 -31.11 -33.62
CA ASP A 137 26.32 -32.08 -34.31
C ASP A 137 24.95 -32.15 -33.59
N LYS A 138 24.95 -31.96 -32.26
CA LYS A 138 23.74 -31.77 -31.45
C LYS A 138 23.22 -30.33 -31.42
N TYR A 139 24.10 -29.32 -31.37
CA TYR A 139 23.73 -27.90 -31.27
C TYR A 139 24.38 -27.04 -32.37
N PRO A 140 23.91 -27.10 -33.63
CA PRO A 140 24.61 -26.50 -34.77
C PRO A 140 24.65 -24.96 -34.78
N ALA A 141 23.68 -24.29 -34.14
CA ALA A 141 23.69 -22.84 -33.97
C ALA A 141 24.63 -22.37 -32.85
N ALA A 142 24.97 -23.24 -31.89
CA ALA A 142 25.68 -22.87 -30.69
C ALA A 142 27.17 -22.60 -30.94
N SER A 143 27.63 -21.44 -30.45
CA SER A 143 29.02 -21.00 -30.51
C SER A 143 29.59 -20.54 -29.17
N LEU A 144 28.73 -20.28 -28.18
CA LEU A 144 29.06 -19.78 -26.85
C LEU A 144 28.45 -20.69 -25.77
N ALA A 145 29.09 -20.76 -24.60
CA ALA A 145 28.66 -21.61 -23.49
C ALA A 145 28.87 -20.91 -22.14
N LEU A 146 27.88 -21.02 -21.25
CA LEU A 146 27.88 -20.41 -19.92
C LEU A 146 27.60 -21.44 -18.80
N PHE A 147 28.26 -21.34 -17.65
CA PHE A 147 28.20 -22.33 -16.57
C PHE A 147 27.85 -21.68 -15.21
N PHE A 148 26.60 -21.84 -14.78
CA PHE A 148 26.08 -21.30 -13.53
C PHE A 148 26.02 -22.36 -12.42
N ALA A 149 27.19 -22.94 -12.13
CA ALA A 149 27.32 -23.92 -11.06
C ALA A 149 26.80 -23.37 -9.71
N PRO A 150 26.17 -24.19 -8.87
CA PRO A 150 25.93 -23.84 -7.47
C PRO A 150 27.30 -23.64 -6.79
N GLY A 151 27.59 -22.43 -6.32
CA GLY A 151 28.86 -22.15 -5.65
C GLY A 151 29.00 -22.92 -4.34
N GLU A 152 30.22 -23.34 -4.01
CA GLU A 152 30.51 -23.75 -2.62
C GLU A 152 30.06 -22.62 -1.67
N PRO A 153 29.39 -22.93 -0.55
CA PRO A 153 28.75 -21.93 0.29
C PRO A 153 29.78 -20.89 0.78
N THR A 154 29.55 -19.62 0.44
CA THR A 154 30.51 -18.50 0.60
C THR A 154 30.67 -18.01 2.04
N ARG A 155 30.83 -18.94 2.98
CA ARG A 155 31.32 -18.70 4.35
C ARG A 155 32.66 -19.42 4.52
N PRO A 156 33.78 -18.71 4.71
CA PRO A 156 35.09 -19.35 4.85
C PRO A 156 35.09 -20.33 6.04
N GLY A 157 35.38 -21.61 5.76
CA GLY A 157 35.52 -22.66 6.79
C GLY A 157 34.43 -23.73 6.85
N ARG A 158 33.51 -23.83 5.87
CA ARG A 158 32.60 -24.99 5.77
C ARG A 158 32.38 -25.47 4.33
N ASN A 159 33.28 -26.31 3.82
CA ASN A 159 33.01 -27.18 2.68
C ASN A 159 31.93 -28.20 3.08
N LYS A 160 30.68 -27.86 2.80
CA LYS A 160 29.54 -28.76 2.78
C LYS A 160 28.89 -28.65 1.41
N GLU A 161 28.49 -29.78 0.85
CA GLU A 161 27.60 -29.81 -0.31
C GLU A 161 26.32 -29.00 0.01
N PRO A 162 25.80 -28.20 -0.95
CA PRO A 162 24.57 -27.45 -0.74
C PRO A 162 23.40 -28.39 -0.49
N ASN A 163 22.47 -27.99 0.37
CA ASN A 163 21.23 -28.74 0.58
C ASN A 163 20.43 -28.81 -0.73
N ALA A 164 19.66 -29.88 -0.93
CA ALA A 164 18.76 -30.02 -2.08
C ALA A 164 17.83 -28.81 -2.26
N LEU A 165 17.41 -28.17 -1.16
CA LEU A 165 16.62 -26.94 -1.19
C LEU A 165 17.42 -25.72 -1.65
N ASP A 166 18.63 -25.52 -1.12
CA ASP A 166 19.50 -24.40 -1.52
C ASP A 166 19.94 -24.51 -2.98
N LEU A 167 20.11 -25.75 -3.46
CA LEU A 167 20.36 -26.10 -4.86
C LEU A 167 19.15 -25.74 -5.75
N LEU A 168 17.94 -26.13 -5.35
CA LEU A 168 16.70 -25.75 -6.05
C LEU A 168 16.53 -24.23 -6.09
N ARG A 169 16.75 -23.53 -4.98
CA ARG A 169 16.66 -22.07 -4.89
C ARG A 169 17.67 -21.39 -5.83
N HIS A 170 18.92 -21.86 -5.88
CA HIS A 170 19.91 -21.36 -6.84
C HIS A 170 19.45 -21.54 -8.29
N TYR A 171 18.98 -22.74 -8.67
CA TYR A 171 18.49 -22.99 -10.04
C TYR A 171 17.26 -22.16 -10.41
N VAL A 172 16.27 -22.05 -9.52
CA VAL A 172 15.08 -21.20 -9.72
C VAL A 172 15.47 -19.72 -9.84
N THR A 173 16.43 -19.26 -9.02
CA THR A 173 16.94 -17.88 -9.09
C THR A 173 17.62 -17.60 -10.43
N ILE A 174 18.53 -18.47 -10.89
CA ILE A 174 19.19 -18.29 -12.20
C ILE A 174 18.15 -18.36 -13.33
N ARG A 175 17.20 -19.31 -13.28
CA ARG A 175 16.06 -19.39 -14.22
C ARG A 175 15.24 -18.10 -14.22
N ASN A 176 15.02 -17.46 -13.07
CA ASN A 176 14.28 -16.20 -12.97
C ASN A 176 15.06 -15.00 -13.53
N VAL A 177 16.39 -14.96 -13.42
CA VAL A 177 17.21 -13.95 -14.10
C VAL A 177 17.06 -14.05 -15.62
N PHE A 178 17.20 -15.26 -16.17
CA PHE A 178 16.99 -15.47 -17.61
C PHE A 178 15.53 -15.17 -18.01
N ALA A 179 14.55 -15.55 -17.18
CA ALA A 179 13.16 -15.20 -17.43
C ALA A 179 12.92 -13.67 -17.45
N CYS A 180 13.56 -12.91 -16.56
CA CYS A 180 13.51 -11.44 -16.58
C CYS A 180 14.14 -10.85 -17.85
N ILE A 181 15.32 -11.33 -18.27
CA ILE A 181 16.01 -10.83 -19.47
C ILE A 181 15.23 -11.16 -20.76
N PHE A 182 14.56 -12.32 -20.83
CA PHE A 182 13.90 -12.82 -22.03
C PHE A 182 12.35 -12.71 -22.00
N GLY A 183 11.77 -12.01 -21.01
CA GLY A 183 10.33 -11.72 -20.95
C GLY A 183 9.43 -12.92 -20.63
N VAL A 184 9.93 -13.90 -19.88
CA VAL A 184 9.20 -15.12 -19.47
C VAL A 184 8.65 -14.93 -18.04
N SER A 185 7.51 -15.54 -17.73
CA SER A 185 6.88 -15.43 -16.39
C SER A 185 7.82 -15.89 -15.27
N CYS A 186 7.84 -15.18 -14.14
CA CYS A 186 8.59 -15.58 -12.95
C CYS A 186 8.08 -16.92 -12.38
N VAL A 187 8.93 -17.62 -11.63
CA VAL A 187 8.59 -18.85 -10.88
C VAL A 187 8.98 -18.66 -9.41
N ASP A 188 8.11 -19.05 -8.49
CA ASP A 188 8.35 -18.96 -7.05
C ASP A 188 8.16 -20.32 -6.37
N LEU A 189 8.70 -20.48 -5.15
CA LEU A 189 8.59 -21.68 -4.33
C LEU A 189 7.62 -21.45 -3.17
N HIS A 190 6.62 -22.33 -3.04
CA HIS A 190 5.73 -22.36 -1.89
C HIS A 190 6.41 -23.11 -0.74
N GLU A 191 7.19 -22.36 0.04
CA GLU A 191 7.81 -22.82 1.29
C GLU A 191 6.91 -22.49 2.49
N ASP A 192 6.58 -23.48 3.32
CA ASP A 192 5.68 -23.31 4.48
C ASP A 192 6.28 -22.47 5.64
N ASP A 193 7.55 -22.09 5.54
CA ASP A 193 8.30 -21.31 6.53
C ASP A 193 9.21 -20.29 5.81
N SER A 194 8.66 -19.10 5.52
CA SER A 194 9.17 -18.12 4.53
C SER A 194 10.43 -17.34 4.96
N ALA A 195 11.38 -17.99 5.62
CA ALA A 195 12.57 -17.37 6.21
C ALA A 195 13.65 -16.93 5.20
N TYR A 196 13.54 -17.34 3.92
CA TYR A 196 14.52 -17.07 2.86
C TYR A 196 13.83 -16.61 1.57
N PRO A 197 13.70 -15.29 1.32
CA PRO A 197 13.03 -14.80 0.13
C PRO A 197 13.91 -14.96 -1.11
N LEU A 198 13.47 -15.81 -2.05
CA LEU A 198 14.04 -15.97 -3.40
C LEU A 198 14.22 -14.63 -4.15
N PHE A 199 13.40 -13.64 -3.82
CA PHE A 199 13.52 -12.29 -4.37
C PHE A 199 14.84 -11.61 -4.00
N SER A 200 15.40 -11.83 -2.81
CA SER A 200 16.71 -11.26 -2.44
C SER A 200 17.84 -11.91 -3.23
N ASP A 201 17.82 -13.23 -3.39
CA ASP A 201 18.78 -13.94 -4.24
C ASP A 201 18.67 -13.47 -5.69
N PHE A 202 17.45 -13.29 -6.20
CA PHE A 202 17.19 -12.71 -7.53
C PHE A 202 17.78 -11.30 -7.65
N VAL A 203 17.50 -10.40 -6.71
CA VAL A 203 18.06 -9.03 -6.69
C VAL A 203 19.59 -9.06 -6.72
N ASP A 204 20.26 -9.88 -5.91
CA ASP A 204 21.72 -9.97 -5.89
C ASP A 204 22.30 -10.59 -7.18
N ARG A 205 21.58 -11.50 -7.86
CA ARG A 205 21.96 -11.95 -9.21
C ARG A 205 21.75 -10.86 -10.28
N ILE A 206 20.66 -10.10 -10.21
CA ILE A 206 20.41 -8.96 -11.12
C ILE A 206 21.50 -7.88 -10.95
N PHE A 207 21.93 -7.60 -9.72
CA PHE A 207 23.09 -6.75 -9.45
C PHE A 207 24.39 -7.30 -10.06
N MET A 208 24.65 -8.60 -9.93
CA MET A 208 25.88 -9.21 -10.45
C MET A 208 25.95 -9.30 -11.98
N TYR A 209 24.81 -9.51 -12.65
CA TYR A 209 24.77 -9.78 -14.09
C TYR A 209 24.24 -8.61 -14.94
N CYS A 210 23.38 -7.76 -14.40
CA CYS A 210 22.65 -6.76 -15.18
C CYS A 210 22.97 -5.31 -14.80
N HIS A 211 23.61 -5.07 -13.64
CA HIS A 211 24.06 -3.74 -13.23
C HIS A 211 25.54 -3.51 -13.58
N GLY A 212 25.93 -2.27 -13.86
CA GLY A 212 27.32 -1.87 -14.05
C GLY A 212 27.60 -1.12 -15.36
N ALA A 213 28.87 -1.10 -15.78
CA ALA A 213 29.31 -0.36 -16.95
C ALA A 213 28.68 -0.91 -18.25
N GLY A 214 28.14 -0.01 -19.07
CA GLY A 214 27.49 -0.36 -20.34
C GLY A 214 26.11 -1.02 -20.20
N ALA A 215 25.40 -0.82 -19.08
CA ALA A 215 24.02 -1.25 -18.96
C ALA A 215 23.07 -0.43 -19.85
N ASP A 216 22.12 -1.08 -20.54
CA ASP A 216 21.09 -0.39 -21.34
C ASP A 216 19.93 0.09 -20.45
N SER A 217 19.59 1.37 -20.58
CA SER A 217 18.34 2.00 -20.17
C SER A 217 17.08 1.13 -20.32
N LYS A 218 16.95 0.36 -21.41
CA LYS A 218 15.79 -0.51 -21.67
C LYS A 218 15.71 -1.73 -20.76
N PHE A 219 16.81 -2.11 -20.10
CA PHE A 219 16.74 -3.15 -19.09
C PHE A 219 15.92 -2.70 -17.87
N SER A 220 15.94 -1.40 -17.51
CA SER A 220 15.05 -0.86 -16.47
C SER A 220 13.56 -0.96 -16.85
N GLU A 221 13.21 -0.76 -18.13
CA GLU A 221 11.85 -1.00 -18.64
C GLU A 221 11.46 -2.48 -18.55
N THR A 222 12.37 -3.36 -18.98
CA THR A 222 12.19 -4.82 -18.99
C THR A 222 12.03 -5.38 -17.57
N LEU A 223 12.89 -4.93 -16.65
CA LEU A 223 12.85 -5.27 -15.23
C LEU A 223 11.56 -4.75 -14.56
N SER A 224 11.11 -3.54 -14.90
CA SER A 224 9.84 -3.01 -14.41
C SER A 224 8.67 -3.89 -14.81
N ALA A 225 8.56 -4.21 -16.11
CA ALA A 225 7.50 -5.08 -16.62
C ALA A 225 7.52 -6.48 -15.98
N PHE A 226 8.70 -7.04 -15.70
CA PHE A 226 8.84 -8.32 -15.00
C PHE A 226 8.39 -8.23 -13.53
N LEU A 227 8.76 -7.18 -12.81
CA LEU A 227 8.35 -6.96 -11.41
C LEU A 227 6.83 -6.78 -11.28
N GLU A 228 6.21 -6.03 -12.21
CA GLU A 228 4.76 -5.85 -12.27
C GLU A 228 4.03 -7.15 -12.59
N GLN A 229 4.42 -7.84 -13.67
CA GLN A 229 3.76 -9.08 -14.12
C GLN A 229 3.85 -10.23 -13.10
N SER A 230 4.94 -10.27 -12.32
CA SER A 230 5.16 -11.30 -11.30
C SER A 230 4.51 -10.99 -9.95
N GLY A 231 4.18 -9.72 -9.65
CA GLY A 231 3.77 -9.31 -8.31
C GLY A 231 4.92 -9.21 -7.30
N LEU A 232 6.18 -9.28 -7.75
CA LEU A 232 7.36 -9.11 -6.90
C LEU A 232 7.49 -7.69 -6.32
N CYS A 233 6.72 -6.72 -6.83
CA CYS A 233 6.60 -5.37 -6.28
C CYS A 233 5.77 -5.28 -4.97
N ASP A 234 4.96 -6.29 -4.61
CA ASP A 234 4.22 -6.27 -3.33
C ASP A 234 5.16 -6.56 -2.14
N VAL A 235 5.42 -5.54 -1.32
CA VAL A 235 6.34 -5.59 -0.18
C VAL A 235 5.63 -5.43 1.17
N ARG A 236 4.32 -5.69 1.21
CA ARG A 236 3.53 -5.62 2.45
C ARG A 236 4.05 -6.58 3.50
N ASN A 237 4.17 -6.07 4.73
CA ASN A 237 4.62 -6.79 5.93
C ASN A 237 5.99 -7.52 5.85
N ASP A 238 6.70 -7.50 4.72
CA ASP A 238 8.02 -8.10 4.53
C ASP A 238 9.13 -7.02 4.47
N PRO A 239 9.90 -6.82 5.55
CA PRO A 239 10.98 -5.84 5.59
C PRO A 239 12.19 -6.23 4.74
N VAL A 240 12.39 -7.51 4.41
CA VAL A 240 13.52 -7.99 3.62
C VAL A 240 13.24 -7.79 2.13
N LYS A 241 12.04 -8.17 1.67
CA LYS A 241 11.59 -7.90 0.29
C LYS A 241 11.46 -6.40 0.03
N ALA A 242 11.00 -5.60 1.01
CA ALA A 242 11.02 -4.14 0.93
C ALA A 242 12.44 -3.58 0.74
N VAL A 243 13.42 -4.03 1.54
CA VAL A 243 14.83 -3.63 1.39
C VAL A 243 15.42 -4.07 0.05
N ALA A 244 15.13 -5.29 -0.41
CA ALA A 244 15.60 -5.81 -1.69
C ALA A 244 15.04 -5.00 -2.87
N LEU A 245 13.74 -4.67 -2.85
CA LEU A 245 13.10 -3.84 -3.88
C LEU A 245 13.63 -2.40 -3.85
N LEU A 246 13.86 -1.84 -2.66
CA LEU A 246 14.40 -0.50 -2.50
C LEU A 246 15.83 -0.40 -3.07
N ARG A 247 16.71 -1.38 -2.78
CA ARG A 247 18.05 -1.48 -3.39
C ARG A 247 17.97 -1.55 -4.92
N LEU A 248 17.10 -2.42 -5.43
CA LEU A 248 16.94 -2.64 -6.87
C LEU A 248 16.44 -1.37 -7.57
N ALA A 249 15.46 -0.69 -6.99
CA ALA A 249 14.87 0.51 -7.57
C ALA A 249 15.79 1.74 -7.49
N ASP A 250 16.64 1.84 -6.46
CA ASP A 250 17.73 2.84 -6.35
C ASP A 250 18.76 2.64 -7.48
N ALA A 251 19.16 1.39 -7.74
CA ALA A 251 20.23 1.05 -8.68
C ALA A 251 19.84 0.98 -10.17
N PHE A 252 18.55 0.89 -10.47
CA PHE A 252 18.01 0.87 -11.84
C PHE A 252 17.07 2.08 -12.12
N GLU A 253 17.03 3.06 -11.21
CA GLU A 253 16.26 4.32 -11.30
C GLU A 253 14.73 4.13 -11.40
N LEU A 254 14.21 3.01 -10.86
CA LEU A 254 12.82 2.58 -11.00
C LEU A 254 11.87 3.37 -10.08
N LYS A 255 11.58 4.63 -10.45
CA LYS A 255 10.87 5.62 -9.62
C LYS A 255 9.66 5.08 -8.86
N THR A 256 8.76 4.36 -9.52
CA THR A 256 7.52 3.83 -8.91
C THR A 256 7.83 2.86 -7.77
N PHE A 257 8.66 1.84 -8.02
CA PHE A 257 9.01 0.85 -6.99
C PHE A 257 9.92 1.43 -5.91
N TYR A 258 10.70 2.48 -6.22
CA TYR A 258 11.45 3.20 -5.20
C TYR A 258 10.52 3.95 -4.24
N HIS A 259 9.48 4.62 -4.73
CA HIS A 259 8.49 5.28 -3.86
C HIS A 259 7.71 4.26 -3.01
N GLU A 260 7.29 3.15 -3.63
CA GLU A 260 6.65 2.01 -2.96
C GLU A 260 7.54 1.48 -1.81
N ALA A 261 8.72 0.97 -2.16
CA ALA A 261 9.61 0.31 -1.22
C ALA A 261 10.16 1.28 -0.17
N PHE A 262 10.36 2.55 -0.50
CA PHE A 262 10.80 3.57 0.46
C PHE A 262 9.74 3.82 1.53
N SER A 263 8.47 4.01 1.14
CA SER A 263 7.37 4.23 2.08
C SER A 263 7.14 3.01 2.97
N HIS A 264 7.23 1.79 2.41
CA HIS A 264 7.18 0.55 3.18
C HIS A 264 8.39 0.38 4.13
N CYS A 265 9.62 0.71 3.69
CA CYS A 265 10.81 0.67 4.54
C CYS A 265 10.78 1.71 5.67
N VAL A 266 10.22 2.90 5.42
CA VAL A 266 10.00 3.92 6.46
C VAL A 266 8.97 3.43 7.47
N GLY A 267 7.80 2.94 7.02
CA GLY A 267 6.77 2.42 7.91
C GLY A 267 7.23 1.22 8.76
N MET A 268 8.03 0.32 8.17
CA MET A 268 8.61 -0.86 8.83
C MET A 268 10.01 -0.61 9.41
N TRP A 269 10.45 0.62 9.64
CA TRP A 269 11.83 0.89 10.07
C TRP A 269 12.31 0.10 11.32
N PRO A 270 11.48 -0.15 12.36
CA PRO A 270 11.86 -1.00 13.49
C PRO A 270 12.16 -2.47 13.12
N GLN A 271 11.57 -2.96 12.02
CA GLN A 271 11.81 -4.29 11.46
C GLN A 271 12.99 -4.25 10.48
N VAL A 272 13.03 -3.28 9.57
CA VAL A 272 14.07 -3.07 8.55
C VAL A 272 15.45 -2.88 9.18
N ARG A 273 15.56 -2.28 10.37
CA ARG A 273 16.83 -2.18 11.10
C ARG A 273 17.53 -3.54 11.34
N LYS A 274 16.80 -4.66 11.28
CA LYS A 274 17.38 -6.02 11.40
C LYS A 274 18.10 -6.48 10.13
N CYS A 275 17.88 -5.82 8.99
CA CYS A 275 18.48 -6.13 7.69
C CYS A 275 19.07 -4.86 7.01
N GLU A 276 19.27 -3.77 7.75
CA GLU A 276 19.78 -2.48 7.23
C GLU A 276 21.20 -2.58 6.65
N GLU A 277 21.95 -3.64 6.98
CA GLU A 277 23.26 -3.98 6.42
C GLU A 277 23.25 -4.19 4.90
N ASN A 278 22.07 -4.44 4.30
CA ASN A 278 21.88 -4.54 2.85
C ASN A 278 21.64 -3.17 2.19
N LEU A 279 21.29 -2.13 2.96
CA LEU A 279 21.09 -0.77 2.46
C LEU A 279 22.40 0.02 2.41
N SER A 280 22.51 0.96 1.47
CA SER A 280 23.61 1.92 1.49
C SER A 280 23.52 2.84 2.71
N LYS A 281 24.65 3.23 3.30
CA LYS A 281 24.68 4.09 4.50
C LYS A 281 23.95 5.44 4.33
N PRO A 282 23.94 6.10 3.15
CA PRO A 282 23.09 7.26 2.91
C PRO A 282 21.60 6.92 2.94
N LEU A 283 21.19 5.83 2.29
CA LEU A 283 19.79 5.42 2.17
C LEU A 283 19.20 4.98 3.50
N ALA A 284 19.93 4.19 4.29
CA ALA A 284 19.52 3.81 5.66
C ALA A 284 19.29 5.04 6.56
N ARG A 285 20.13 6.08 6.46
CA ARG A 285 19.94 7.35 7.18
C ARG A 285 18.71 8.12 6.69
N LEU A 286 18.49 8.16 5.37
CA LEU A 286 17.33 8.82 4.78
C LEU A 286 16.01 8.17 5.26
N VAL A 287 15.96 6.84 5.33
CA VAL A 287 14.82 6.08 5.88
C VAL A 287 14.64 6.36 7.38
N ASP A 288 15.71 6.30 8.19
CA ASP A 288 15.67 6.60 9.63
C ASP A 288 15.18 8.03 9.93
N ASP A 289 15.67 9.02 9.19
CA ASP A 289 15.25 10.42 9.36
C ASP A 289 13.81 10.66 8.89
N ARG A 290 13.36 10.04 7.79
CA ARG A 290 11.95 10.10 7.39
C ARG A 290 11.03 9.38 8.37
N TYR A 291 11.45 8.25 8.96
CA TYR A 291 10.71 7.58 10.04
C TYR A 291 10.58 8.46 11.28
N LYS A 292 11.66 9.10 11.75
CA LYS A 292 11.59 10.06 12.88
C LYS A 292 10.61 11.19 12.60
N CYS A 293 10.67 11.76 11.39
CA CYS A 293 9.74 12.82 10.98
C CYS A 293 8.28 12.34 10.94
N LEU A 294 8.02 11.14 10.41
CA LEU A 294 6.68 10.54 10.37
C LEU A 294 6.13 10.27 11.77
N MET A 295 6.90 9.62 12.64
CA MET A 295 6.48 9.33 14.02
C MET A 295 6.24 10.60 14.84
N ALA A 296 7.02 11.67 14.63
CA ALA A 296 6.76 12.96 15.26
C ALA A 296 5.41 13.58 14.85
N LYS A 297 4.99 13.41 13.57
CA LYS A 297 3.64 13.80 13.13
C LYS A 297 2.56 12.93 13.77
N VAL A 298 2.77 11.62 13.82
CA VAL A 298 1.84 10.67 14.48
C VAL A 298 1.62 11.08 15.93
N ASP A 299 2.68 11.41 16.68
CA ASP A 299 2.58 11.88 18.07
C ASP A 299 1.81 13.21 18.18
N ASP A 300 2.09 14.22 17.33
CA ASP A 300 1.37 15.50 17.34
C ASP A 300 -0.14 15.33 17.02
N VAL A 301 -0.46 14.46 16.04
CA VAL A 301 -1.84 14.09 15.68
C VAL A 301 -2.54 13.36 16.81
N VAL A 302 -1.90 12.35 17.40
CA VAL A 302 -2.42 11.58 18.54
C VAL A 302 -2.62 12.49 19.77
N ILE A 303 -1.72 13.46 20.02
CA ILE A 303 -1.87 14.44 21.11
C ILE A 303 -3.10 15.33 20.90
N ALA A 304 -3.35 15.80 19.67
CA ALA A 304 -4.54 16.61 19.38
C ALA A 304 -5.83 15.80 19.51
N ILE A 305 -5.86 14.60 18.94
CA ILE A 305 -7.04 13.71 18.88
C ILE A 305 -7.43 13.17 20.27
N LYS A 306 -6.46 12.89 21.16
CA LYS A 306 -6.72 12.45 22.55
C LYS A 306 -7.67 13.36 23.34
N ALA A 307 -7.71 14.66 23.02
CA ALA A 307 -8.54 15.66 23.69
C ALA A 307 -9.46 16.44 22.74
N PHE A 308 -9.40 16.18 21.43
CA PHE A 308 -9.90 17.07 20.36
C PHE A 308 -9.47 18.54 20.57
N GLN A 309 -8.21 18.75 20.96
CA GLN A 309 -7.63 20.08 21.21
C GLN A 309 -6.40 20.33 20.34
N PHE A 310 -6.61 21.18 19.33
CA PHE A 310 -5.65 21.44 18.28
C PHE A 310 -4.67 22.52 18.71
N LYS A 311 -3.43 22.17 19.09
CA LYS A 311 -2.45 23.18 19.55
C LYS A 311 -2.10 24.22 18.47
N ALA A 312 -2.26 23.90 17.19
CA ALA A 312 -2.09 24.84 16.07
C ALA A 312 -3.12 25.99 16.09
N PHE A 313 -4.38 25.68 16.42
CA PHE A 313 -5.50 26.63 16.59
C PHE A 313 -5.09 27.87 17.41
N TRP A 314 -4.41 27.63 18.54
CA TRP A 314 -4.01 28.66 19.49
C TRP A 314 -2.66 29.33 19.17
N LYS A 315 -1.91 28.83 18.18
CA LYS A 315 -0.69 29.48 17.67
C LYS A 315 -1.00 30.57 16.65
N ILE A 316 -2.17 30.52 16.00
CA ILE A 316 -2.68 31.61 15.16
C ILE A 316 -2.95 32.81 16.08
N LYS A 317 -2.19 33.90 15.88
CA LYS A 317 -2.19 35.06 16.79
C LYS A 317 -3.57 35.77 16.86
N PRO A 318 -3.88 36.51 17.95
CA PRO A 318 -5.19 36.31 18.58
C PRO A 318 -6.28 37.40 18.45
N PRO A 319 -6.25 38.43 17.57
CA PRO A 319 -7.35 39.39 17.50
C PRO A 319 -8.69 38.75 17.08
N PHE A 320 -8.66 37.61 16.38
CA PHE A 320 -9.87 36.86 16.05
C PHE A 320 -10.52 36.23 17.30
N PHE A 321 -9.79 35.39 18.04
CA PHE A 321 -10.36 34.61 19.15
C PHE A 321 -10.74 35.43 20.40
N ARG A 322 -10.14 36.61 20.59
CA ARG A 322 -10.53 37.50 21.70
C ARG A 322 -11.92 38.13 21.48
N ASP A 323 -12.30 38.32 20.21
CA ASP A 323 -13.47 39.10 19.79
C ASP A 323 -14.55 38.24 19.09
N GLN A 324 -14.47 36.90 19.16
CA GLN A 324 -15.50 36.00 18.58
C GLN A 324 -16.77 35.91 19.44
N PRO A 325 -17.94 35.62 18.81
CA PRO A 325 -19.09 35.08 19.50
C PRO A 325 -18.69 33.84 20.32
N ARG A 326 -19.11 33.78 21.58
CA ARG A 326 -18.84 32.64 22.49
C ARG A 326 -19.34 31.32 21.91
N ASP A 327 -20.38 31.39 21.09
CA ASP A 327 -21.06 30.28 20.44
C ASP A 327 -20.17 29.53 19.43
N ILE A 328 -19.22 30.21 18.77
CA ILE A 328 -18.22 29.54 17.91
C ILE A 328 -17.29 28.66 18.76
N LEU A 329 -16.75 29.21 19.85
CA LEU A 329 -15.90 28.46 20.78
C LEU A 329 -16.66 27.32 21.47
N GLN A 330 -17.94 27.54 21.81
CA GLN A 330 -18.80 26.50 22.34
C GLN A 330 -19.08 25.41 21.30
N GLY A 331 -19.32 25.76 20.03
CA GLY A 331 -19.49 24.82 18.92
C GLY A 331 -18.29 23.88 18.76
N CYS A 332 -17.06 24.41 18.79
CA CYS A 332 -15.84 23.60 18.83
C CYS A 332 -15.87 22.62 20.02
N ASN A 333 -16.13 23.11 21.23
CA ASN A 333 -16.08 22.30 22.45
C ASN A 333 -17.18 21.22 22.51
N GLU A 334 -18.40 21.51 22.04
CA GLU A 334 -19.47 20.51 21.94
C GLU A 334 -19.12 19.47 20.88
N MET A 335 -18.49 19.83 19.75
CA MET A 335 -18.09 18.89 18.71
C MET A 335 -16.98 17.93 19.18
N GLY A 336 -15.94 18.44 19.86
CA GLY A 336 -14.93 17.58 20.50
C GLY A 336 -15.51 16.66 21.58
N SER A 337 -16.54 17.11 22.29
CA SER A 337 -17.30 16.31 23.26
C SER A 337 -18.16 15.24 22.59
N PHE A 338 -18.80 15.56 21.46
CA PHE A 338 -19.55 14.62 20.62
C PHE A 338 -18.64 13.51 20.09
N LEU A 339 -17.52 13.84 19.46
CA LEU A 339 -16.56 12.87 18.93
C LEU A 339 -16.00 11.96 20.05
N SER A 340 -15.61 12.54 21.19
CA SER A 340 -15.16 11.79 22.37
C SER A 340 -16.21 10.79 22.87
N LYS A 341 -17.50 11.18 22.86
CA LYS A 341 -18.62 10.34 23.27
C LYS A 341 -18.89 9.25 22.22
N TYR A 342 -18.96 9.61 20.95
CA TYR A 342 -19.21 8.70 19.82
C TYR A 342 -18.18 7.58 19.80
N TYR A 343 -16.88 7.90 19.79
CA TYR A 343 -15.82 6.88 19.80
C TYR A 343 -15.71 6.10 21.14
N SER A 344 -16.24 6.65 22.25
CA SER A 344 -16.45 5.91 23.51
C SER A 344 -17.64 4.92 23.47
N GLN A 345 -18.44 4.94 22.40
CA GLN A 345 -19.58 4.05 22.19
C GLN A 345 -19.34 3.09 21.00
N THR A 346 -18.66 3.53 19.94
CA THR A 346 -18.47 2.75 18.71
C THR A 346 -17.12 2.02 18.61
N MET A 347 -16.01 2.60 19.08
CA MET A 347 -14.67 2.03 18.91
C MET A 347 -14.12 1.36 20.18
N SER A 348 -14.35 1.97 21.34
CA SER A 348 -13.78 1.48 22.60
C SER A 348 -14.60 1.94 23.79
N ARG A 349 -14.63 1.16 24.88
CA ARG A 349 -15.42 1.46 26.10
C ARG A 349 -15.04 2.78 26.79
N ARG A 350 -13.90 3.38 26.43
CA ARG A 350 -13.43 4.68 26.95
C ARG A 350 -12.45 5.30 25.96
N TRP A 351 -12.80 6.47 25.43
CA TRP A 351 -11.85 7.33 24.74
C TRP A 351 -10.83 7.95 25.71
N PRO A 352 -9.55 8.11 25.31
CA PRO A 352 -8.91 7.53 24.12
C PRO A 352 -8.54 6.03 24.32
N PRO A 353 -8.60 5.19 23.28
CA PRO A 353 -8.15 3.81 23.34
C PRO A 353 -6.63 3.70 23.52
N LYS A 354 -6.14 2.57 24.05
CA LYS A 354 -4.70 2.28 24.13
C LYS A 354 -4.03 2.27 22.75
N THR A 355 -4.76 1.82 21.74
CA THR A 355 -4.34 1.68 20.33
C THR A 355 -4.56 2.95 19.49
N ILE A 356 -4.77 4.12 20.10
CA ILE A 356 -5.01 5.39 19.39
C ILE A 356 -3.93 5.79 18.38
N ALA A 357 -2.73 5.22 18.47
CA ALA A 357 -1.62 5.46 17.54
C ALA A 357 -1.48 4.41 16.42
N SER A 358 -2.42 3.45 16.27
CA SER A 358 -2.39 2.51 15.13
C SER A 358 -2.99 3.13 13.87
N ARG A 359 -2.51 2.70 12.70
CA ARG A 359 -3.01 3.16 11.40
C ARG A 359 -4.52 2.95 11.28
N THR A 360 -5.02 1.78 11.70
CA THR A 360 -6.44 1.43 11.64
C THR A 360 -7.35 2.36 12.48
N VAL A 361 -6.91 2.79 13.69
CA VAL A 361 -7.71 3.72 14.50
C VAL A 361 -7.67 5.14 13.93
N LEU A 362 -6.50 5.63 13.50
CA LEU A 362 -6.40 6.96 12.89
C LEU A 362 -7.11 7.03 11.54
N GLY A 363 -6.95 6.02 10.68
CA GLY A 363 -7.64 5.91 9.40
C GLY A 363 -9.16 5.95 9.53
N LYS A 364 -9.74 5.25 10.52
CA LYS A 364 -11.20 5.31 10.74
C LYS A 364 -11.66 6.67 11.25
N VAL A 365 -10.92 7.31 12.16
CA VAL A 365 -11.22 8.68 12.64
C VAL A 365 -11.09 9.72 11.49
N TYR A 366 -10.18 9.49 10.54
CA TYR A 366 -10.02 10.31 9.34
C TYR A 366 -11.19 10.14 8.35
N ALA A 367 -11.57 8.89 8.06
CA ALA A 367 -12.75 8.58 7.23
C ALA A 367 -14.05 9.15 7.84
N ASP A 368 -14.22 9.03 9.15
CA ASP A 368 -15.35 9.62 9.89
C ASP A 368 -15.34 11.16 9.84
N ALA A 369 -14.17 11.79 9.86
CA ALA A 369 -14.04 13.24 9.66
C ALA A 369 -14.42 13.64 8.22
N ILE A 370 -13.99 12.89 7.20
CA ILE A 370 -14.36 13.11 5.80
C ILE A 370 -15.88 12.94 5.59
N ALA A 371 -16.49 11.91 6.18
CA ALA A 371 -17.93 11.68 6.09
C ALA A 371 -18.76 12.86 6.65
N LEU A 372 -18.28 13.48 7.73
CA LEU A 372 -18.87 14.70 8.32
C LEU A 372 -18.57 15.96 7.50
N TYR A 373 -17.38 16.08 6.91
CA TYR A 373 -17.03 17.18 6.02
C TYR A 373 -17.92 17.20 4.77
N LEU A 374 -18.09 16.05 4.11
CA LEU A 374 -18.95 15.92 2.93
C LEU A 374 -20.43 16.17 3.24
N LEU A 375 -20.90 15.80 4.43
CA LEU A 375 -22.25 16.09 4.94
C LEU A 375 -22.48 17.60 5.15
N LEU A 376 -21.47 18.33 5.65
CA LEU A 376 -21.59 19.72 6.06
C LEU A 376 -21.22 20.74 4.96
N ALA A 377 -20.38 20.37 3.99
CA ALA A 377 -19.80 21.27 3.00
C ALA A 377 -20.83 21.95 2.10
N ASP A 378 -20.67 23.27 1.88
CA ASP A 378 -21.40 23.98 0.83
C ASP A 378 -20.66 23.84 -0.52
N THR A 379 -21.07 22.83 -1.28
CA THR A 379 -20.56 22.52 -2.64
C THR A 379 -20.81 23.63 -3.65
N ARG A 380 -21.70 24.58 -3.36
CA ARG A 380 -22.04 25.73 -4.22
C ARG A 380 -21.04 26.88 -4.06
N THR A 381 -20.27 26.87 -2.96
CA THR A 381 -19.21 27.86 -2.69
C THR A 381 -17.82 27.29 -2.93
N ALA A 382 -17.23 27.63 -4.07
CA ALA A 382 -15.85 27.23 -4.40
C ALA A 382 -14.83 27.96 -3.50
N ARG A 383 -14.07 27.20 -2.70
CA ARG A 383 -13.01 27.62 -1.74
C ARG A 383 -13.27 28.97 -1.03
N TYR A 384 -12.87 30.08 -1.64
CA TYR A 384 -13.06 31.44 -1.15
C TYR A 384 -13.33 32.40 -2.32
N SER A 385 -14.20 33.40 -2.13
CA SER A 385 -14.43 34.45 -3.13
C SER A 385 -13.21 35.38 -3.20
N THR A 386 -12.30 35.16 -4.15
CA THR A 386 -11.12 36.01 -4.39
C THR A 386 -11.48 37.43 -4.82
N THR A 387 -12.69 37.65 -5.34
CA THR A 387 -13.31 38.97 -5.34
C THR A 387 -13.87 39.29 -3.95
N LEU A 388 -13.34 40.34 -3.32
CA LEU A 388 -13.96 41.02 -2.17
C LEU A 388 -15.28 41.68 -2.61
N GLY A 389 -16.34 40.87 -2.73
CA GLY A 389 -17.70 41.37 -2.94
C GLY A 389 -18.14 42.25 -1.76
N PRO A 390 -19.06 43.21 -1.99
CA PRO A 390 -19.48 44.17 -0.96
C PRO A 390 -20.01 43.43 0.29
N ALA A 391 -19.32 43.61 1.41
CA ALA A 391 -19.52 42.80 2.61
C ALA A 391 -20.85 43.12 3.30
N THR A 392 -21.81 42.19 3.21
CA THR A 392 -23.09 42.24 3.94
C THR A 392 -23.01 41.64 5.35
N ASP A 393 -22.07 40.73 5.62
CA ASP A 393 -21.72 40.29 6.98
C ASP A 393 -20.21 40.38 7.25
N SER A 394 -19.87 41.13 8.30
CA SER A 394 -18.49 41.23 8.82
C SER A 394 -18.02 39.97 9.56
N GLY A 395 -18.94 39.11 10.01
CA GLY A 395 -18.64 37.85 10.69
C GLY A 395 -18.05 36.81 9.74
N LEU A 396 -18.76 36.52 8.65
CA LEU A 396 -18.33 35.56 7.63
C LEU A 396 -16.98 35.92 6.99
N THR A 397 -16.75 37.18 6.63
CA THR A 397 -15.46 37.62 6.05
C THR A 397 -14.29 37.40 7.02
N ARG A 398 -14.49 37.63 8.32
CA ARG A 398 -13.46 37.35 9.34
C ARG A 398 -13.23 35.84 9.51
N TYR A 399 -14.26 35.01 9.33
CA TYR A 399 -14.18 33.56 9.40
C TYR A 399 -13.44 32.95 8.19
N GLU A 400 -13.75 33.40 6.96
CA GLU A 400 -13.00 33.05 5.73
C GLU A 400 -11.50 33.36 5.91
N HIS A 401 -11.16 34.52 6.48
CA HIS A 401 -9.76 34.88 6.77
C HIS A 401 -9.07 33.97 7.81
N LEU A 402 -9.79 33.42 8.80
CA LEU A 402 -9.18 32.49 9.75
C LEU A 402 -8.88 31.14 9.10
N LEU A 403 -9.80 30.61 8.29
CA LEU A 403 -9.57 29.34 7.59
C LEU A 403 -8.38 29.44 6.63
N TYR A 404 -8.31 30.53 5.85
CA TYR A 404 -7.13 30.83 5.02
C TYR A 404 -5.82 31.00 5.84
N GLY A 405 -5.90 31.54 7.06
CA GLY A 405 -4.76 31.62 7.97
C GLY A 405 -4.32 30.26 8.52
N PHE A 406 -5.27 29.35 8.74
CA PHE A 406 -5.01 27.96 9.13
C PHE A 406 -4.43 27.16 7.96
N ASP A 407 -5.03 27.23 6.77
CA ASP A 407 -4.55 26.64 5.51
C ASP A 407 -3.06 26.95 5.29
N ARG A 408 -2.68 28.23 5.46
CA ARG A 408 -1.29 28.69 5.32
C ARG A 408 -0.33 28.27 6.45
N THR A 409 -0.82 27.72 7.55
CA THR A 409 0.01 27.35 8.73
C THR A 409 0.02 25.85 9.05
N VAL A 410 -0.94 25.07 8.54
CA VAL A 410 -1.04 23.63 8.78
C VAL A 410 -0.91 22.80 7.50
N SER A 411 -1.45 23.24 6.36
CA SER A 411 -1.47 22.42 5.13
C SER A 411 -0.13 22.39 4.39
N LYS A 412 0.84 21.59 4.87
CA LYS A 412 2.24 21.56 4.40
C LYS A 412 2.50 20.97 2.99
N ARG A 413 1.53 21.04 2.08
CA ARG A 413 1.70 20.67 0.65
C ARG A 413 1.11 21.68 -0.34
N GLY A 414 0.36 22.69 0.11
CA GLY A 414 -0.44 23.56 -0.78
C GLY A 414 -1.77 22.91 -1.20
N ASN A 415 -2.01 21.66 -0.79
CA ASN A 415 -3.31 21.02 -0.82
C ASN A 415 -4.19 21.69 0.25
N TYR A 416 -5.30 22.28 -0.17
CA TYR A 416 -6.34 22.82 0.70
C TYR A 416 -7.64 22.07 0.40
N LEU A 417 -8.54 21.95 1.36
CA LEU A 417 -9.81 21.27 1.13
C LEU A 417 -10.62 21.99 0.02
N THR A 418 -11.43 21.24 -0.73
CA THR A 418 -12.09 21.72 -1.96
C THR A 418 -13.17 22.76 -1.68
N TYR A 419 -13.93 22.55 -0.61
CA TYR A 419 -14.95 23.44 -0.08
C TYR A 419 -14.45 24.02 1.24
N GLY A 420 -14.43 25.36 1.34
CA GLY A 420 -13.92 26.07 2.52
C GLY A 420 -14.96 26.29 3.62
N LEU A 421 -16.25 26.24 3.29
CA LEU A 421 -17.36 26.62 4.17
C LEU A 421 -18.40 25.50 4.33
N PRO A 422 -19.08 25.42 5.49
CA PRO A 422 -20.26 24.60 5.66
C PRO A 422 -21.51 25.33 5.13
N ILE A 423 -22.59 24.59 4.88
CA ILE A 423 -23.91 25.16 4.62
C ILE A 423 -24.38 25.93 5.87
N PHE A 424 -24.87 27.15 5.69
CA PHE A 424 -25.38 28.03 6.78
C PHE A 424 -26.88 28.34 6.63
N PRO A 425 -27.61 28.66 7.72
CA PRO A 425 -29.02 29.03 7.67
C PRO A 425 -29.24 30.40 7.00
N ASP A 426 -29.55 30.39 5.70
CA ASP A 426 -29.92 31.54 4.85
C ASP A 426 -29.12 32.85 5.06
N PHE A 427 -27.84 32.72 5.43
CA PHE A 427 -26.77 33.65 5.05
C PHE A 427 -26.27 33.33 3.64
N SER A 428 -27.19 32.99 2.74
CA SER A 428 -26.93 32.74 1.33
C SER A 428 -26.42 34.04 0.68
N ARG A 429 -25.14 34.06 0.26
CA ARG A 429 -24.69 34.98 -0.79
C ARG A 429 -25.66 34.80 -1.96
N GLN A 430 -26.48 35.80 -2.25
CA GLN A 430 -27.55 35.69 -3.26
C GLN A 430 -26.99 35.16 -4.57
N ASN A 431 -27.66 34.15 -5.13
CA ASN A 431 -27.30 33.34 -6.29
C ASN A 431 -26.42 34.05 -7.34
N ASN A 432 -25.11 34.03 -7.12
CA ASN A 432 -24.10 34.29 -8.12
C ASN A 432 -23.35 32.96 -8.32
N PRO A 433 -23.71 32.15 -9.34
CA PRO A 433 -22.85 31.03 -9.71
C PRO A 433 -21.47 31.59 -10.07
N VAL A 434 -20.41 31.00 -9.50
CA VAL A 434 -19.04 31.34 -9.90
C VAL A 434 -18.93 31.05 -11.40
N PRO A 435 -18.51 32.01 -12.24
CA PRO A 435 -18.39 31.76 -13.67
C PRO A 435 -17.40 30.63 -13.93
N ALA A 436 -17.90 29.51 -14.46
CA ALA A 436 -17.05 28.56 -15.15
C ALA A 436 -16.31 29.31 -16.27
N LEU A 437 -15.02 29.02 -16.44
CA LEU A 437 -14.15 29.84 -17.28
C LEU A 437 -14.60 29.83 -18.76
N LEU A 438 -14.39 30.99 -19.40
CA LEU A 438 -14.47 31.28 -20.84
C LEU A 438 -15.84 31.74 -21.42
N LEU A 439 -15.82 33.00 -21.90
CA LEU A 439 -16.65 33.63 -22.94
C LEU A 439 -18.20 33.58 -22.81
N VAL A 440 -18.79 34.68 -22.32
CA VAL A 440 -19.72 35.56 -23.09
C VAL A 440 -20.03 36.83 -22.27
N PRO A 441 -20.05 38.05 -22.86
CA PRO A 441 -20.46 39.27 -22.17
C PRO A 441 -21.88 39.74 -22.54
N GLN A 442 -22.87 39.52 -21.66
CA GLN A 442 -24.10 40.33 -21.60
C GLN A 442 -24.59 40.49 -20.15
N PRO A 443 -25.09 41.67 -19.75
CA PRO A 443 -25.56 41.92 -18.39
C PRO A 443 -27.10 42.01 -18.29
N GLN A 444 -27.68 41.40 -17.24
CA GLN A 444 -28.85 41.95 -16.56
C GLN A 444 -28.73 41.69 -15.04
N PRO A 445 -28.97 42.69 -14.18
CA PRO A 445 -29.07 42.46 -12.74
C PRO A 445 -30.43 41.79 -12.41
N PRO A 446 -30.48 40.80 -11.51
CA PRO A 446 -31.75 40.31 -10.99
C PRO A 446 -32.45 41.42 -10.18
N PRO A 447 -33.79 41.42 -10.10
CA PRO A 447 -34.53 42.47 -9.40
C PRO A 447 -34.20 42.47 -7.91
N SER A 448 -33.77 43.63 -7.40
CA SER A 448 -33.49 43.86 -5.97
C SER A 448 -34.81 43.85 -5.19
N GLY A 449 -35.28 42.66 -4.80
CA GLY A 449 -36.71 42.46 -4.52
C GLY A 449 -37.05 41.34 -3.52
N LEU A 450 -36.25 41.14 -2.46
CA LEU A 450 -36.72 40.60 -1.18
C LEU A 450 -35.63 40.81 -0.12
N GLY A 451 -35.69 41.95 0.57
CA GLY A 451 -34.86 42.19 1.74
C GLY A 451 -35.34 41.29 2.89
N ILE A 452 -34.53 40.30 3.28
CA ILE A 452 -34.73 39.57 4.53
C ILE A 452 -34.78 40.63 5.65
N PRO A 453 -35.83 40.66 6.50
CA PRO A 453 -35.91 41.65 7.56
C PRO A 453 -34.67 41.59 8.45
N ASN A 454 -34.13 42.76 8.83
CA ASN A 454 -32.88 42.86 9.60
C ASN A 454 -32.92 42.16 10.99
N ASP A 455 -34.13 41.78 11.41
CA ASP A 455 -34.46 41.07 12.66
C ASP A 455 -34.59 39.54 12.47
N TYR A 456 -34.62 39.02 11.23
CA TYR A 456 -34.80 37.58 10.95
C TYR A 456 -33.66 36.72 11.51
N ALA A 457 -32.42 37.21 11.41
CA ALA A 457 -31.22 36.48 11.85
C ALA A 457 -31.19 36.26 13.38
N ASP A 458 -31.77 37.19 14.14
CA ASP A 458 -31.84 37.18 15.61
C ASP A 458 -33.23 36.79 16.15
N ARG A 459 -34.20 36.50 15.27
CA ARG A 459 -35.54 36.00 15.62
C ARG A 459 -35.45 34.60 16.25
N VAL A 460 -36.13 34.44 17.39
CA VAL A 460 -36.31 33.14 18.06
C VAL A 460 -37.22 32.23 17.22
N LEU A 461 -36.70 31.06 16.88
CA LEU A 461 -37.38 29.99 16.14
C LEU A 461 -38.21 29.11 17.08
N ASN A 462 -39.35 28.59 16.60
CA ASN A 462 -40.02 27.46 17.24
C ASN A 462 -39.40 26.12 16.79
N GLU A 463 -39.82 24.99 17.39
CA GLU A 463 -39.22 23.70 17.06
C GLU A 463 -39.42 23.28 15.59
N ASP A 464 -40.59 23.56 15.00
CA ASP A 464 -40.88 23.19 13.62
C ASP A 464 -40.04 24.00 12.62
N GLN A 465 -39.86 25.30 12.87
CA GLN A 465 -38.96 26.17 12.10
C GLN A 465 -37.51 25.72 12.24
N LEU A 466 -37.08 25.36 13.44
CA LEU A 466 -35.73 24.82 13.68
C LEU A 466 -35.52 23.49 12.92
N ASN A 467 -36.49 22.57 12.98
CA ASN A 467 -36.45 21.31 12.24
C ASN A 467 -36.38 21.54 10.72
N GLN A 468 -37.23 22.43 10.18
CA GLN A 468 -37.24 22.78 8.75
C GLN A 468 -35.95 23.45 8.29
N ILE A 469 -35.34 24.30 9.13
CA ILE A 469 -34.03 24.89 8.85
C ILE A 469 -32.96 23.81 8.84
N LEU A 470 -32.82 23.02 9.91
CA LEU A 470 -31.80 21.96 10.03
C LEU A 470 -31.86 20.97 8.85
N SER A 471 -33.06 20.59 8.40
CA SER A 471 -33.24 19.68 7.25
C SER A 471 -32.70 20.21 5.91
N LYS A 472 -32.31 21.48 5.83
CA LYS A 472 -31.70 22.11 4.63
C LYS A 472 -30.21 22.41 4.79
N LEU A 473 -29.60 22.04 5.92
CA LEU A 473 -28.19 22.32 6.25
C LEU A 473 -27.27 21.11 6.02
N TYR A 474 -27.75 20.10 5.29
CA TYR A 474 -26.99 18.91 4.93
C TYR A 474 -26.87 18.81 3.41
N ASN A 475 -25.74 18.30 2.95
CA ASN A 475 -25.44 18.14 1.55
C ASN A 475 -25.95 16.78 1.03
N ASP A 476 -27.09 16.78 0.33
CA ASP A 476 -27.72 15.56 -0.20
C ASP A 476 -26.80 14.77 -1.16
N ASP A 477 -25.92 15.45 -1.90
CA ASP A 477 -24.93 14.78 -2.76
C ASP A 477 -23.84 14.07 -1.92
N GLY A 478 -23.47 14.67 -0.78
CA GLY A 478 -22.55 14.11 0.21
C GLY A 478 -23.08 12.87 0.93
N MET A 479 -24.39 12.64 0.89
CA MET A 479 -25.03 11.40 1.36
C MET A 479 -24.92 10.25 0.34
N ARG A 480 -24.93 10.55 -0.97
CA ARG A 480 -24.96 9.54 -2.05
C ARG A 480 -23.59 9.08 -2.54
N GLY A 481 -22.54 9.84 -2.27
CA GLY A 481 -21.24 9.68 -2.94
C GLY A 481 -20.37 8.48 -2.54
N MET A 482 -20.82 7.58 -1.65
CA MET A 482 -19.93 6.58 -1.02
C MET A 482 -20.49 5.14 -0.88
N ASP A 483 -21.65 4.83 -1.47
CA ASP A 483 -22.34 3.52 -1.31
C ASP A 483 -21.71 2.37 -2.14
N GLY A 484 -20.42 2.47 -2.47
CA GLY A 484 -19.70 1.55 -3.37
C GLY A 484 -18.83 0.50 -2.69
N GLY A 485 -18.79 0.44 -1.36
CA GLY A 485 -17.92 -0.47 -0.60
C GLY A 485 -18.34 -0.69 0.85
N ASP A 486 -17.72 -1.67 1.50
CA ASP A 486 -18.10 -2.20 2.82
C ASP A 486 -18.11 -1.13 3.95
N ASP A 487 -17.28 -0.09 3.81
CA ASP A 487 -17.20 1.06 4.73
C ASP A 487 -18.44 1.97 4.75
N GLY A 488 -19.34 1.89 3.74
CA GLY A 488 -20.49 2.80 3.59
C GLY A 488 -21.39 2.81 4.82
N ASN A 489 -21.66 1.63 5.39
CA ASN A 489 -22.47 1.45 6.60
C ASN A 489 -21.85 2.15 7.83
N SER A 490 -20.52 2.22 7.92
CA SER A 490 -19.85 2.88 9.05
C SER A 490 -19.78 4.41 8.88
N SER A 491 -19.66 4.89 7.64
CA SER A 491 -19.75 6.32 7.30
C SER A 491 -21.12 6.89 7.63
N GLU A 492 -22.19 6.14 7.34
CA GLU A 492 -23.55 6.61 7.63
C GLU A 492 -23.86 6.63 9.14
N ALA A 493 -23.30 5.69 9.90
CA ALA A 493 -23.48 5.66 11.36
C ALA A 493 -23.01 6.96 12.05
N ILE A 494 -21.91 7.59 11.61
CA ILE A 494 -21.48 8.87 12.19
C ILE A 494 -22.32 10.05 11.69
N ARG A 495 -22.74 10.08 10.41
CA ARG A 495 -23.62 11.14 9.88
C ARG A 495 -24.95 11.17 10.62
N THR A 496 -25.61 10.03 10.74
CA THR A 496 -26.88 9.90 11.48
C THR A 496 -26.71 10.26 12.97
N ALA A 497 -25.63 9.83 13.63
CA ALA A 497 -25.34 10.23 15.01
C ALA A 497 -25.10 11.74 15.17
N PHE A 498 -24.42 12.36 14.20
CA PHE A 498 -24.15 13.80 14.17
C PHE A 498 -25.42 14.62 13.95
N MET A 499 -26.30 14.24 13.01
CA MET A 499 -27.57 14.94 12.78
C MET A 499 -28.46 14.98 14.04
N GLY A 500 -28.48 13.88 14.81
CA GLY A 500 -29.14 13.84 16.13
C GLY A 500 -28.48 14.78 17.14
N PHE A 501 -27.15 14.74 17.25
CA PHE A 501 -26.38 15.63 18.14
C PHE A 501 -26.57 17.12 17.81
N GLU A 502 -26.52 17.52 16.53
CA GLU A 502 -26.67 18.90 16.11
C GLU A 502 -28.07 19.41 16.44
N LYS A 503 -29.11 18.62 16.15
CA LYS A 503 -30.50 18.93 16.50
C LYS A 503 -30.67 19.17 18.02
N ASP A 504 -30.13 18.29 18.85
CA ASP A 504 -30.17 18.44 20.31
C ASP A 504 -29.29 19.60 20.82
N LEU A 505 -28.21 19.94 20.12
CA LEU A 505 -27.38 21.11 20.44
C LEU A 505 -28.13 22.42 20.14
N MET A 506 -28.67 22.57 18.93
CA MET A 506 -29.35 23.81 18.55
C MET A 506 -30.61 24.04 19.40
N LYS A 507 -31.42 23.00 19.65
CA LYS A 507 -32.57 23.08 20.57
C LYS A 507 -32.21 23.63 21.96
N ARG A 508 -31.05 23.23 22.50
CA ARG A 508 -30.57 23.66 23.82
C ARG A 508 -29.93 25.06 23.80
N LYS A 509 -29.15 25.39 22.77
CA LYS A 509 -28.20 26.53 22.81
C LYS A 509 -28.35 27.57 21.69
N ALA A 510 -28.93 27.23 20.55
CA ALA A 510 -28.98 28.10 19.36
C ALA A 510 -30.41 28.23 18.82
N LYS A 511 -31.15 29.20 19.34
CA LYS A 511 -32.57 29.41 19.01
C LYS A 511 -32.83 30.43 17.90
N THR A 512 -31.78 30.98 17.29
CA THR A 512 -31.85 31.97 16.20
C THR A 512 -31.01 31.51 15.01
N PRO A 513 -31.34 31.89 13.76
CA PRO A 513 -30.53 31.53 12.59
C PRO A 513 -29.05 31.92 12.73
N ARG A 514 -28.76 33.09 13.31
CA ARG A 514 -27.40 33.55 13.61
C ARG A 514 -26.67 32.66 14.61
N GLY A 515 -27.33 32.28 15.70
CA GLY A 515 -26.75 31.36 16.69
C GLY A 515 -26.44 30.00 16.07
N ILE A 516 -27.32 29.47 15.22
CA ILE A 516 -27.07 28.20 14.51
C ILE A 516 -25.87 28.33 13.58
N ALA A 517 -25.74 29.46 12.86
CA ALA A 517 -24.58 29.74 12.03
C ALA A 517 -23.27 29.81 12.84
N ASP A 518 -23.25 30.50 13.98
CA ASP A 518 -22.05 30.62 14.82
C ASP A 518 -21.67 29.30 15.51
N PHE A 519 -22.64 28.49 15.98
CA PHE A 519 -22.35 27.13 16.45
C PHE A 519 -21.79 26.24 15.32
N ARG A 520 -22.35 26.31 14.09
CA ARG A 520 -21.84 25.57 12.92
C ARG A 520 -20.45 26.02 12.49
N LYS A 521 -20.10 27.31 12.61
CA LYS A 521 -18.73 27.80 12.39
C LYS A 521 -17.72 27.07 13.27
N GLY A 522 -18.07 26.83 14.54
CA GLY A 522 -17.23 26.07 15.48
C GLY A 522 -17.14 24.57 15.18
N ILE A 523 -18.28 23.96 14.84
CA ILE A 523 -18.35 22.54 14.43
C ILE A 523 -17.48 22.30 13.18
N TRP A 524 -17.61 23.14 12.16
CA TRP A 524 -16.83 23.04 10.92
C TRP A 524 -15.34 23.24 11.16
N MET A 525 -14.94 24.22 11.98
CA MET A 525 -13.53 24.40 12.38
C MET A 525 -12.96 23.10 12.98
N MET A 526 -13.71 22.43 13.87
CA MET A 526 -13.26 21.16 14.45
C MET A 526 -13.06 20.06 13.37
N VAL A 527 -13.99 19.91 12.43
CA VAL A 527 -13.90 18.89 11.36
C VAL A 527 -12.79 19.23 10.36
N TYR A 528 -12.71 20.46 9.88
CA TYR A 528 -11.73 20.94 8.91
C TYR A 528 -10.30 20.77 9.45
N PHE A 529 -10.07 21.10 10.73
CA PHE A 529 -8.75 20.99 11.36
C PHE A 529 -8.38 19.53 11.69
N LEU A 530 -9.36 18.68 12.00
CA LEU A 530 -9.15 17.24 12.17
C LEU A 530 -8.64 16.61 10.87
N ILE A 531 -9.33 16.84 9.74
CA ILE A 531 -8.89 16.35 8.42
C ILE A 531 -7.50 16.90 8.07
N SER A 532 -7.32 18.22 8.13
CA SER A 532 -6.08 18.87 7.67
C SER A 532 -4.83 18.51 8.50
N MET A 533 -4.99 18.13 9.78
CA MET A 533 -3.87 17.58 10.57
C MET A 533 -3.63 16.09 10.29
N MET A 534 -4.68 15.32 10.03
CA MET A 534 -4.59 13.88 9.81
C MET A 534 -4.14 13.50 8.40
N GLU A 535 -4.37 14.35 7.40
CA GLU A 535 -3.93 14.16 6.00
C GLU A 535 -2.44 13.80 5.92
N GLU A 536 -1.58 14.52 6.67
CA GLU A 536 -0.13 14.28 6.74
C GLU A 536 0.31 12.94 7.37
N VAL A 537 -0.64 12.12 7.85
CA VAL A 537 -0.42 10.83 8.52
C VAL A 537 -1.29 9.71 7.92
N CYS A 538 -2.47 10.02 7.39
CA CYS A 538 -3.48 9.05 6.96
C CYS A 538 -3.67 8.96 5.44
N VAL A 539 -3.04 9.85 4.65
CA VAL A 539 -3.05 9.77 3.19
C VAL A 539 -1.73 9.19 2.70
N ASP A 540 -1.81 8.00 2.11
CA ASP A 540 -0.69 7.27 1.54
C ASP A 540 -0.52 7.70 0.07
N GLU A 541 0.27 8.75 -0.17
CA GLU A 541 0.58 9.26 -1.52
C GLU A 541 1.58 8.34 -2.25
N ALA A 542 1.28 7.99 -3.51
CA ALA A 542 2.16 7.23 -4.41
C ALA A 542 2.60 5.84 -3.87
N VAL A 543 1.72 5.17 -3.13
CA VAL A 543 1.88 3.77 -2.68
C VAL A 543 0.69 2.94 -3.16
N LEU A 544 0.98 1.77 -3.75
CA LEU A 544 0.03 0.83 -4.33
C LEU A 544 -0.46 -0.18 -3.27
N PHE A 545 0.45 -0.84 -2.58
CA PHE A 545 0.18 -1.98 -1.71
C PHE A 545 -0.14 -1.55 -0.27
N ARG A 546 -1.16 -0.71 -0.12
CA ARG A 546 -1.53 -0.07 1.16
C ARG A 546 -2.47 -0.89 2.06
N ASP A 547 -3.04 -1.98 1.57
CA ASP A 547 -4.11 -2.72 2.26
C ASP A 547 -3.54 -3.84 3.13
N GLY A 548 -4.04 -4.01 4.36
CA GLY A 548 -3.56 -5.06 5.27
C GLY A 548 -2.23 -4.77 5.99
N VAL A 549 -1.82 -3.50 6.10
CA VAL A 549 -0.64 -3.08 6.90
C VAL A 549 -1.04 -2.14 8.05
N GLU A 550 -0.52 -2.40 9.25
CA GLU A 550 -0.79 -1.61 10.47
C GLU A 550 0.19 -0.43 10.69
N TYR A 551 1.22 -0.31 9.83
CA TYR A 551 2.19 0.77 9.85
C TYR A 551 1.85 1.87 8.84
N PHE A 552 2.28 3.10 9.11
CA PHE A 552 2.03 4.28 8.28
C PHE A 552 2.90 4.30 7.01
N LEU A 553 2.29 4.64 5.86
CA LEU A 553 2.97 4.74 4.56
C LEU A 553 3.11 6.19 4.07
N SER A 554 2.53 7.16 4.78
CA SER A 554 2.53 8.61 4.52
C SER A 554 3.90 9.31 4.74
N ALA A 555 4.98 8.65 4.32
CA ALA A 555 6.35 9.17 4.36
C ALA A 555 6.51 10.42 3.47
N ASP A 556 7.45 11.31 3.81
CA ASP A 556 7.73 12.48 2.97
C ASP A 556 8.69 12.12 1.83
N THR A 557 8.12 11.65 0.72
CA THR A 557 8.80 11.25 -0.53
C THR A 557 9.41 12.42 -1.32
N LYS A 558 9.43 13.64 -0.76
CA LYS A 558 10.03 14.80 -1.44
C LYS A 558 11.55 14.68 -1.51
N GLY A 559 12.08 14.71 -2.73
CA GLY A 559 13.52 14.70 -3.02
C GLY A 559 14.24 13.39 -2.66
N ILE A 560 13.54 12.26 -2.59
CA ILE A 560 14.15 10.97 -2.19
C ILE A 560 14.93 10.28 -3.32
N CYS A 561 14.57 10.54 -4.59
CA CYS A 561 15.27 10.03 -5.77
C CYS A 561 16.45 10.94 -6.08
N LEU A 562 17.66 10.56 -5.66
CA LEU A 562 18.85 11.42 -5.79
C LEU A 562 19.25 11.67 -7.25
N TRP A 563 19.02 10.69 -8.14
CA TRP A 563 19.29 10.79 -9.57
C TRP A 563 18.48 11.89 -10.27
N GLU A 564 17.25 12.17 -9.81
CA GLU A 564 16.40 13.23 -10.38
C GLU A 564 16.90 14.67 -10.09
N ASN A 565 17.88 14.84 -9.19
CA ASN A 565 18.42 16.15 -8.83
C ASN A 565 19.75 16.46 -9.56
N THR A 566 20.13 15.65 -10.56
CA THR A 566 21.43 15.76 -11.24
C THR A 566 21.48 16.82 -12.33
N ASP A 567 20.35 17.21 -12.93
CA ASP A 567 20.27 18.26 -13.96
C ASP A 567 20.68 19.65 -13.45
N ASP A 568 20.52 19.94 -12.15
CA ASP A 568 20.98 21.20 -11.52
C ASP A 568 22.51 21.25 -11.31
N LEU A 569 23.24 20.15 -11.53
CA LEU A 569 24.68 20.07 -11.37
C LEU A 569 25.43 20.20 -12.69
N THR A 570 25.37 21.41 -13.30
CA THR A 570 26.33 21.79 -14.34
C THR A 570 27.78 21.53 -13.87
N PRO A 571 28.61 20.78 -14.62
CA PRO A 571 29.89 20.29 -14.12
C PRO A 571 30.89 21.43 -13.89
N ALA A 572 31.11 21.77 -12.63
CA ALA A 572 32.15 22.70 -12.21
C ALA A 572 33.54 22.11 -12.51
N ARG A 573 34.20 22.64 -13.56
CA ARG A 573 35.55 22.24 -14.00
C ARG A 573 36.54 22.03 -12.86
N ARG A 574 37.06 20.80 -12.74
CA ARG A 574 38.52 20.51 -12.78
C ARG A 574 38.82 19.03 -12.94
#